data_AF-A0AAQ3Y7J5-F1
#
_entry.id   AF-A0AAQ3Y7J5-F1
#
_cell.length_a   1.000
_cell.length_b   1.000
_cell.length_c   1.000
_cell.angle_alpha   90.00
_cell.angle_beta   90.00
_cell.angle_gamma   90.00
#
_symmetry.space_group_name_H-M   'P 1'
#
loop_
_entity.id
_entity.type
_entity.pdbx_description
1 polymer ?
#
loop_
_entity_poly.entity_id
_entity_poly.type
_entity_poly.pdbx_seq_one_letter_code
_entity_poly.pdbx_strand_id
1 'polypeptide(L)'
;MSFSLDVLVLYQEEIQEYTTTNSFRAKAYHESTKKDIEELYEEYGEKLIIPESEPDYFYDSMKGKWYTLGENDDGLVWALGLIDTDFDKPLSISAPWIDDEDDFEAFTPVRVKKEFQEDLFILLSEMLDTSPNKTLVVHPRYQSGDVKIVQGPIPLEKYFKLLIEEKIPFNVYTMIQR
;
A
#
# COMPACT_ATOMS: atom_id res chain seq x y z
N MET A 1 -8.95 11.91 -7.22
CA MET A 1 -7.59 11.37 -7.01
C MET A 1 -7.73 10.18 -6.07
N SER A 2 -7.09 9.05 -6.38
CA SER A 2 -7.17 7.83 -5.56
C SER A 2 -5.83 7.60 -4.86
N PHE A 3 -5.87 7.46 -3.54
CA PHE A 3 -4.75 7.00 -2.73
C PHE A 3 -4.97 5.54 -2.33
N SER A 4 -3.91 4.73 -2.28
CA SER A 4 -3.92 3.42 -1.64
C SER A 4 -2.71 3.25 -0.72
N LEU A 5 -2.86 2.43 0.31
CA LEU A 5 -1.75 1.96 1.14
C LEU A 5 -1.76 0.44 1.08
N ASP A 6 -0.94 -0.10 0.20
CA ASP A 6 -0.92 -1.51 -0.10
C ASP A 6 0.24 -2.19 0.64
N VAL A 7 0.03 -3.43 1.07
CA VAL A 7 1.00 -4.22 1.82
C VAL A 7 1.05 -5.62 1.24
N LEU A 8 2.24 -6.03 0.81
CA LEU A 8 2.52 -7.41 0.43
C LEU A 8 3.10 -8.15 1.65
N VAL A 9 2.42 -9.20 2.08
CA VAL A 9 2.98 -10.15 3.05
C VAL A 9 3.75 -11.22 2.27
N LEU A 10 5.08 -11.17 2.35
CA LEU A 10 5.95 -12.05 1.56
C LEU A 10 5.82 -13.51 2.02
N TYR A 11 5.74 -14.39 1.03
CA TYR A 11 5.58 -15.85 1.15
C TYR A 11 4.32 -16.34 1.84
N GLN A 12 3.36 -15.46 2.12
CA GLN A 12 2.06 -15.87 2.63
C GLN A 12 1.28 -16.64 1.56
N GLU A 13 0.82 -17.84 1.90
CA GLU A 13 0.09 -18.73 0.97
C GLU A 13 -1.43 -18.54 1.06
N GLU A 14 -1.96 -18.40 2.27
CA GLU A 14 -3.40 -18.27 2.54
C GLU A 14 -3.79 -16.84 2.93
N ILE A 15 -5.01 -16.43 2.60
CA ILE A 15 -5.53 -15.13 3.04
C ILE A 15 -5.79 -15.20 4.55
N GLN A 16 -5.18 -14.27 5.28
CA GLN A 16 -5.44 -14.01 6.69
C GLN A 16 -6.24 -12.71 6.85
N GLU A 17 -7.18 -12.69 7.79
CA GLU A 17 -7.88 -11.48 8.20
C GLU A 17 -7.05 -10.69 9.21
N TYR A 18 -6.94 -9.37 9.01
CA TYR A 18 -6.32 -8.47 9.97
C TYR A 18 -7.29 -7.33 10.31
N THR A 19 -7.59 -7.18 11.59
CA THR A 19 -8.56 -6.18 12.08
C THR A 19 -8.04 -5.54 13.36
N THR A 20 -8.03 -4.21 13.43
CA THR A 20 -7.81 -3.48 14.69
C THR A 20 -9.11 -2.85 15.20
N THR A 21 -9.07 -2.34 16.44
CA THR A 21 -10.23 -2.18 17.31
C THR A 21 -11.21 -1.04 17.02
N ASN A 22 -11.08 -0.22 15.98
CA ASN A 22 -11.93 0.99 15.86
C ASN A 22 -12.61 1.30 14.52
N SER A 23 -12.27 0.62 13.41
CA SER A 23 -12.85 0.77 12.05
C SER A 23 -11.81 0.42 10.98
N PHE A 24 -10.55 0.26 11.40
CA PHE A 24 -9.39 0.03 10.56
C PHE A 24 -9.14 -1.47 10.31
N ARG A 25 -8.99 -1.86 9.04
CA ARG A 25 -8.79 -3.26 8.63
C ARG A 25 -7.85 -3.36 7.42
N ALA A 26 -7.17 -4.50 7.30
CA ALA A 26 -6.54 -4.89 6.05
C ALA A 26 -7.53 -5.73 5.24
N LYS A 27 -7.83 -5.33 4.01
CA LYS A 27 -8.60 -6.15 3.08
C LYS A 27 -7.63 -6.78 2.09
N ALA A 28 -7.58 -8.11 2.08
CA ALA A 28 -6.84 -8.82 1.05
C ALA A 28 -7.38 -8.40 -0.32
N TYR A 29 -6.49 -8.24 -1.30
CA TYR A 29 -6.91 -8.21 -2.68
C TYR A 29 -7.69 -9.49 -2.92
N HIS A 30 -8.94 -9.35 -3.35
CA HIS A 30 -9.64 -10.51 -3.87
C HIS A 30 -8.81 -10.96 -5.08
N GLU A 31 -8.21 -12.14 -5.01
CA GLU A 31 -7.83 -12.84 -6.23
C GLU A 31 -9.17 -13.11 -6.92
N SER A 32 -9.64 -12.15 -7.73
CA SER A 32 -10.85 -12.35 -8.51
C SER A 32 -10.52 -13.50 -9.44
N THR A 33 -11.11 -14.66 -9.16
CA THR A 33 -11.02 -15.76 -10.10
C THR A 33 -11.74 -15.32 -11.38
N LYS A 34 -11.40 -15.92 -12.52
CA LYS A 34 -12.15 -15.66 -13.77
C LYS A 34 -13.66 -15.75 -13.59
N LYS A 35 -14.09 -16.65 -12.70
CA LYS A 35 -15.50 -16.87 -12.35
C LYS A 35 -16.10 -15.70 -11.58
N ASP A 36 -15.38 -15.11 -10.64
CA ASP A 36 -15.84 -13.93 -9.89
C ASP A 36 -15.97 -12.71 -10.80
N ILE A 37 -15.06 -12.57 -11.77
CA ILE A 37 -15.10 -11.53 -12.80
C ILE A 37 -16.33 -11.74 -13.71
N GLU A 38 -16.56 -12.97 -14.17
CA GLU A 38 -17.72 -13.33 -15.00
C GLU A 38 -19.05 -13.09 -14.26
N GLU A 39 -19.16 -13.47 -12.98
CA GLU A 39 -20.37 -13.22 -12.17
C GLU A 39 -20.63 -11.71 -11.97
N LEU A 40 -19.59 -10.90 -11.73
CA LEU A 40 -19.71 -9.44 -11.63
C LEU A 40 -20.13 -8.78 -12.95
N TYR A 41 -19.65 -9.29 -14.10
CA TYR A 41 -20.09 -8.84 -15.42
C TYR A 41 -21.56 -9.20 -15.69
N GLU A 42 -22.03 -10.36 -15.22
CA GLU A 42 -23.44 -10.75 -15.32
C GLU A 42 -24.35 -9.86 -14.46
N GLU A 43 -23.90 -9.46 -13.26
CA GLU A 43 -24.69 -8.64 -12.33
C GLU A 43 -24.70 -7.14 -12.69
N TYR A 44 -23.56 -6.57 -13.10
CA TYR A 44 -23.40 -5.12 -13.30
C TYR A 44 -23.21 -4.70 -14.77
N GLY A 45 -23.00 -5.65 -15.69
CA GLY A 45 -22.83 -5.39 -17.12
C GLY A 45 -21.71 -4.40 -17.45
N GLU A 46 -21.92 -3.58 -18.48
CA GLU A 46 -20.95 -2.56 -18.95
C GLU A 46 -20.63 -1.44 -17.94
N LYS A 47 -21.27 -1.41 -16.76
CA LYS A 47 -20.98 -0.43 -15.70
C LYS A 47 -19.86 -0.87 -14.76
N LEU A 48 -19.40 -2.10 -14.88
CA LEU A 48 -18.32 -2.63 -14.06
C LEU A 48 -16.98 -2.07 -14.56
N ILE A 49 -16.48 -1.03 -13.92
CA ILE A 49 -15.09 -0.60 -14.06
C ILE A 49 -14.27 -1.47 -13.12
N ILE A 50 -13.84 -2.64 -13.59
CA ILE A 50 -12.71 -3.33 -12.96
C ILE A 50 -11.49 -2.47 -13.27
N PRO A 51 -10.78 -1.91 -12.29
CA PRO A 51 -9.52 -1.27 -12.59
C PRO A 51 -8.62 -2.35 -13.18
N GLU A 52 -8.34 -2.27 -14.49
CA GLU A 52 -7.16 -2.91 -15.06
C GLU A 52 -5.97 -2.22 -14.40
N SER A 53 -5.62 -2.62 -13.18
CA SER A 53 -4.32 -2.28 -12.64
C SER A 53 -3.34 -3.02 -13.51
N GLU A 54 -2.57 -2.29 -14.31
CA GLU A 54 -1.45 -2.88 -15.03
C GLU A 54 -0.63 -3.73 -14.04
N PRO A 55 -0.34 -5.00 -14.38
CA PRO A 55 0.38 -5.90 -13.50
C PRO A 55 1.73 -5.27 -13.15
N ASP A 56 2.00 -5.13 -11.85
CA ASP A 56 3.29 -4.68 -11.37
C ASP A 56 4.27 -5.86 -11.43
N TYR A 57 4.82 -6.10 -12.62
CA TYR A 57 5.67 -7.26 -12.92
C TYR A 57 6.79 -7.55 -11.90
N PHE A 58 7.32 -6.54 -11.19
CA PHE A 58 8.38 -6.77 -10.21
C PHE A 58 7.82 -7.48 -8.97
N TYR A 59 6.70 -7.02 -8.42
CA TYR A 59 6.10 -7.63 -7.23
C TYR A 59 5.08 -8.72 -7.53
N ASP A 60 4.45 -8.74 -8.71
CA ASP A 60 3.66 -9.88 -9.18
C ASP A 60 4.51 -11.16 -9.32
N SER A 61 5.82 -10.99 -9.47
CA SER A 61 6.78 -12.10 -9.46
C SER A 61 7.13 -12.59 -8.05
N MET A 62 6.84 -11.80 -7.01
CA MET A 62 7.10 -12.17 -5.62
C MET A 62 5.95 -13.00 -5.07
N LYS A 63 6.31 -14.07 -4.36
CA LYS A 63 5.31 -14.91 -3.68
C LYS A 63 4.78 -14.15 -2.46
N GLY A 64 3.46 -14.06 -2.32
CA GLY A 64 2.81 -13.47 -1.15
C GLY A 64 1.34 -13.14 -1.40
N LYS A 65 0.73 -12.46 -0.43
CA LYS A 65 -0.63 -11.92 -0.54
C LYS A 65 -0.63 -10.41 -0.35
N TRP A 66 -1.32 -9.71 -1.25
CA TRP A 66 -1.51 -8.27 -1.19
C TRP A 66 -2.72 -7.90 -0.35
N TYR A 67 -2.59 -6.79 0.37
CA TYR A 67 -3.60 -6.21 1.23
C TYR A 67 -3.68 -4.71 0.99
N THR A 68 -4.88 -4.14 0.89
CA THR A 68 -5.06 -2.69 1.02
C THR A 68 -5.47 -2.36 2.45
N LEU A 69 -4.78 -1.38 3.04
CA LEU A 69 -5.07 -0.87 4.37
C LEU A 69 -5.99 0.35 4.28
N GLY A 70 -6.96 0.44 5.17
CA GLY A 70 -7.85 1.59 5.22
C GLY A 70 -8.98 1.46 6.22
N GLU A 71 -9.82 2.49 6.23
CA GLU A 71 -11.06 2.49 7.00
C GLU A 71 -12.09 1.62 6.30
N ASN A 72 -12.79 0.79 7.06
CA ASN A 72 -13.90 -0.01 6.58
C ASN A 72 -15.19 0.82 6.66
N ASP A 73 -15.67 1.26 5.50
CA ASP A 73 -16.97 1.92 5.33
C ASP A 73 -17.85 1.03 4.45
N ASP A 74 -18.94 0.50 5.02
CA ASP A 74 -19.88 -0.42 4.36
C ASP A 74 -19.24 -1.61 3.61
N GLY A 75 -18.13 -2.16 4.11
CA GLY A 75 -17.43 -3.32 3.53
C GLY A 75 -16.38 -2.97 2.45
N LEU A 76 -16.20 -1.68 2.17
CA LEU A 76 -15.15 -1.15 1.33
C LEU A 76 -14.03 -0.58 2.20
N VAL A 77 -12.79 -0.92 1.85
CA VAL A 77 -11.60 -0.42 2.55
C VAL A 77 -11.00 0.72 1.75
N TRP A 78 -10.98 1.91 2.35
CA TRP A 78 -10.51 3.12 1.69
C TRP A 78 -9.31 3.72 2.40
N ALA A 79 -8.18 3.85 1.68
CA ALA A 79 -6.99 4.51 2.21
C ALA A 79 -7.13 6.05 2.26
N LEU A 80 -8.09 6.65 1.53
CA LEU A 80 -8.40 8.09 1.59
C LEU A 80 -8.78 8.57 3.00
N GLY A 81 -9.35 7.68 3.82
CA GLY A 81 -9.59 7.95 5.24
C GLY A 81 -8.29 8.06 6.04
N LEU A 82 -7.24 7.33 5.64
CA LEU A 82 -6.01 7.10 6.39
C LEU A 82 -4.86 8.05 6.03
N ILE A 83 -4.61 8.22 4.73
CA ILE A 83 -3.44 8.90 4.20
C ILE A 83 -3.80 10.16 3.42
N ASP A 84 -2.87 11.11 3.43
CA ASP A 84 -2.92 12.38 2.74
C ASP A 84 -1.51 12.76 2.26
N THR A 85 -1.38 13.92 1.63
CA THR A 85 -0.09 14.44 1.15
C THR A 85 -0.09 15.96 1.11
N ASP A 86 1.10 16.54 1.00
CA ASP A 86 1.30 17.98 0.82
C ASP A 86 2.10 18.21 -0.44
N PHE A 87 1.37 18.43 -1.53
CA PHE A 87 1.94 18.65 -2.86
C PHE A 87 2.86 19.87 -2.92
N ASP A 88 2.69 20.83 -2.01
CA ASP A 88 3.54 22.03 -1.91
C ASP A 88 4.86 21.77 -1.16
N LYS A 89 5.06 20.55 -0.62
CA LYS A 89 6.27 20.16 0.12
C LYS A 89 6.89 18.88 -0.43
N PRO A 90 7.49 18.92 -1.64
CA PRO A 90 8.20 17.76 -2.18
C PRO A 90 9.38 17.37 -1.29
N LEU A 91 9.71 16.08 -1.27
CA LEU A 91 10.89 15.61 -0.56
C LEU A 91 12.17 16.06 -1.26
N SER A 92 13.11 16.59 -0.48
CA SER A 92 14.46 16.85 -0.98
C SER A 92 15.24 15.55 -1.01
N ILE A 93 15.11 14.81 -2.13
CA ILE A 93 15.83 13.55 -2.36
C ILE A 93 16.97 13.83 -3.34
N SER A 94 18.18 13.42 -2.97
CA SER A 94 19.28 13.33 -3.93
C SER A 94 19.24 11.94 -4.57
N ALA A 95 18.64 11.85 -5.75
CA ALA A 95 18.51 10.62 -6.52
C ALA A 95 19.12 10.81 -7.91
N PRO A 96 20.44 10.59 -8.08
CA PRO A 96 21.15 10.86 -9.33
C PRO A 96 20.76 9.94 -10.50
N TRP A 97 19.85 9.00 -10.29
CA TRP A 97 19.28 8.09 -11.29
C TRP A 97 17.87 8.50 -11.74
N ILE A 98 17.38 9.63 -11.25
CA ILE A 98 16.10 10.22 -11.64
C ILE A 98 16.45 11.38 -12.56
N ASP A 99 16.18 11.16 -13.83
CA ASP A 99 16.66 12.00 -14.91
C ASP A 99 15.58 12.99 -15.39
N ASP A 100 14.32 12.70 -15.08
CA ASP A 100 13.15 13.52 -15.41
C ASP A 100 12.71 14.36 -14.20
N GLU A 101 12.44 15.65 -14.41
CA GLU A 101 11.92 16.54 -13.37
C GLU A 101 10.49 16.15 -12.96
N ASP A 102 9.70 15.60 -13.89
CA ASP A 102 8.31 15.18 -13.64
C ASP A 102 8.27 13.94 -12.72
N ASP A 103 9.30 13.09 -12.75
CA ASP A 103 9.43 11.97 -11.82
C ASP A 103 9.59 12.45 -10.37
N PHE A 104 10.03 13.69 -10.14
CA PHE A 104 10.11 14.23 -8.79
C PHE A 104 8.74 14.52 -8.17
N GLU A 105 7.70 14.71 -9.00
CA GLU A 105 6.32 14.87 -8.52
C GLU A 105 5.80 13.58 -7.84
N ALA A 106 6.39 12.42 -8.17
CA ALA A 106 6.09 11.16 -7.50
C ALA A 106 6.64 11.10 -6.06
N PHE A 107 7.63 11.94 -5.68
CA PHE A 107 8.22 11.96 -4.32
C PHE A 107 7.55 12.94 -3.37
N THR A 108 6.23 13.03 -3.45
CA THR A 108 5.46 13.72 -2.42
C THR A 108 5.37 12.85 -1.17
N PRO A 109 5.51 13.43 0.03
CA PRO A 109 5.53 12.65 1.26
C PRO A 109 4.15 12.13 1.62
N VAL A 110 4.08 10.86 2.02
CA VAL A 110 2.90 10.25 2.59
C VAL A 110 2.70 10.77 4.01
N ARG A 111 1.50 11.29 4.28
CA ARG A 111 1.07 11.69 5.61
C ARG A 111 0.00 10.74 6.10
N VAL A 112 0.21 10.15 7.28
CA VAL A 112 -0.83 9.38 7.97
C VAL A 112 -1.51 10.30 8.98
N LYS A 113 -2.84 10.38 8.94
CA LYS A 113 -3.60 11.20 9.91
C LYS A 113 -3.36 10.68 11.32
N LYS A 114 -3.21 11.61 12.28
CA LYS A 114 -2.70 11.32 13.63
C LYS A 114 -3.53 10.26 14.36
N GLU A 115 -4.83 10.31 14.20
CA GLU A 115 -5.79 9.38 14.80
C GLU A 115 -5.60 7.91 14.38
N PHE A 116 -4.97 7.66 13.23
CA PHE A 116 -4.75 6.30 12.71
C PHE A 116 -3.29 5.82 12.84
N GLN A 117 -2.38 6.65 13.35
CA GLN A 117 -0.97 6.29 13.41
C GLN A 117 -0.74 5.06 14.32
N GLU A 118 -1.31 5.06 15.52
CA GLU A 118 -1.17 3.93 16.45
C GLU A 118 -1.77 2.64 15.87
N ASP A 119 -2.97 2.72 15.31
CA ASP A 119 -3.65 1.58 14.69
C ASP A 119 -2.87 1.02 13.51
N LEU A 120 -2.27 1.89 12.67
CA LEU A 120 -1.43 1.46 11.56
C LEU A 120 -0.17 0.74 12.05
N PHE A 121 0.48 1.26 13.10
CA PHE A 121 1.66 0.61 13.68
C PHE A 121 1.33 -0.77 14.24
N ILE A 122 0.23 -0.88 14.99
CA ILE A 122 -0.24 -2.16 15.55
C ILE A 122 -0.53 -3.14 14.41
N LEU A 123 -1.27 -2.72 13.38
CA LEU A 123 -1.62 -3.58 12.26
C LEU A 123 -0.39 -4.10 11.50
N LEU A 124 0.56 -3.21 11.17
CA LEU A 124 1.80 -3.62 10.50
C LEU A 124 2.65 -4.54 11.37
N SER A 125 2.66 -4.31 12.69
CA SER A 125 3.30 -5.21 13.65
C SER A 125 2.62 -6.58 13.66
N GLU A 126 1.28 -6.65 13.72
CA GLU A 126 0.55 -7.92 13.66
C GLU A 126 0.84 -8.67 12.35
N MET A 127 0.77 -7.98 11.21
CA MET A 127 1.09 -8.54 9.89
C MET A 127 2.53 -9.07 9.83
N LEU A 128 3.51 -8.32 10.36
CA LEU A 128 4.89 -8.80 10.46
C LEU A 128 5.00 -10.03 11.37
N ASP A 129 4.22 -10.09 12.46
CA ASP A 129 4.26 -11.21 13.40
C ASP A 129 3.68 -12.49 12.82
N THR A 130 2.67 -12.40 11.96
CA THR A 130 2.12 -13.58 11.31
C THR A 130 2.77 -13.88 9.96
N SER A 131 3.53 -12.94 9.39
CA SER A 131 4.24 -13.16 8.14
C SER A 131 5.27 -14.30 8.26
N PRO A 132 5.36 -15.20 7.25
CA PRO A 132 6.27 -16.35 7.29
C PRO A 132 7.75 -15.98 7.47
N ASN A 133 8.18 -14.85 6.91
CA ASN A 133 9.57 -14.41 6.92
C ASN A 133 9.81 -13.11 7.71
N LYS A 134 8.84 -12.64 8.50
CA LYS A 134 8.94 -11.39 9.27
C LYS A 134 9.27 -10.18 8.40
N THR A 135 8.78 -10.16 7.16
CA THR A 135 9.04 -9.10 6.17
C THR A 135 7.74 -8.74 5.44
N LEU A 136 7.48 -7.44 5.33
CA LEU A 136 6.41 -6.88 4.51
C LEU A 136 6.99 -5.94 3.46
N VAL A 137 6.28 -5.74 2.36
CA VAL A 137 6.52 -4.62 1.44
C VAL A 137 5.35 -3.66 1.58
N VAL A 138 5.61 -2.42 1.97
CA VAL A 138 4.60 -1.37 2.05
C VAL A 138 4.70 -0.46 0.84
N HIS A 139 3.58 -0.19 0.19
CA HIS A 139 3.48 0.60 -1.02
C HIS A 139 2.34 1.63 -0.92
N PRO A 140 2.65 2.87 -0.51
CA PRO A 140 1.72 3.97 -0.63
C PRO A 140 1.64 4.45 -2.09
N ARG A 141 0.47 4.42 -2.71
CA ARG A 141 0.29 4.75 -4.13
C ARG A 141 -0.49 6.04 -4.33
N TYR A 142 0.00 6.88 -5.25
CA TYR A 142 -0.67 8.07 -5.75
C TYR A 142 -0.27 8.28 -7.20
N GLN A 143 -1.23 8.31 -8.14
CA GLN A 143 -1.02 8.56 -9.58
C GLN A 143 0.25 7.89 -10.16
N SER A 144 0.08 6.73 -10.78
CA SER A 144 1.19 5.86 -11.20
C SER A 144 2.23 6.59 -12.05
N GLY A 145 3.41 6.80 -11.49
CA GLY A 145 4.62 7.03 -12.25
C GLY A 145 5.15 5.73 -12.84
N ASP A 146 5.90 5.82 -13.93
CA ASP A 146 6.52 4.67 -14.59
C ASP A 146 7.75 4.15 -13.81
N VAL A 147 8.34 5.01 -12.97
CA VAL A 147 9.52 4.69 -12.17
C VAL A 147 9.13 3.93 -10.90
N LYS A 148 9.71 2.75 -10.73
CA LYS A 148 9.54 1.90 -9.55
C LYS A 148 10.78 1.94 -8.68
N ILE A 149 10.64 2.45 -7.46
CA ILE A 149 11.76 2.52 -6.50
C ILE A 149 11.48 1.61 -5.33
N VAL A 150 12.48 0.80 -5.00
CA VAL A 150 12.44 -0.13 -3.88
C VAL A 150 13.44 0.30 -2.82
N GLN A 151 12.95 0.53 -1.62
CA GLN A 151 13.72 0.87 -0.44
C GLN A 151 13.74 -0.33 0.53
N GLY A 152 14.90 -0.65 1.09
CA GLY A 152 14.99 -1.55 2.26
C GLY A 152 16.00 -2.69 2.11
N PRO A 153 16.04 -3.61 3.10
CA PRO A 153 15.13 -3.73 4.24
C PRO A 153 15.42 -2.76 5.39
N ILE A 154 14.37 -2.27 6.09
CA ILE A 154 14.50 -1.45 7.31
C ILE A 154 13.58 -1.95 8.44
N PRO A 155 13.94 -1.74 9.73
CA PRO A 155 13.08 -2.11 10.85
C PRO A 155 11.73 -1.37 10.86
N LEU A 156 10.66 -2.01 11.35
CA LEU A 156 9.32 -1.41 11.47
C LEU A 156 9.35 -0.06 12.22
N GLU A 157 10.07 0.02 13.34
CA GLU A 157 10.14 1.23 14.16
C GLU A 157 10.81 2.38 13.39
N LYS A 158 11.82 2.04 12.57
CA LYS A 158 12.50 3.01 11.72
C LYS A 158 11.57 3.48 10.59
N TYR A 159 10.86 2.55 9.94
CA TYR A 159 9.87 2.90 8.93
C TYR A 159 8.82 3.84 9.50
N PHE A 160 8.25 3.50 10.65
CA PHE A 160 7.19 4.29 11.26
C PHE A 160 7.67 5.67 11.70
N LYS A 161 8.90 5.76 12.23
CA LYS A 161 9.53 7.06 12.51
C LYS A 161 9.66 7.90 11.25
N LEU A 162 10.15 7.33 10.15
CA LEU A 162 10.29 8.05 8.86
C LEU A 162 8.92 8.48 8.32
N LEU A 163 7.89 7.65 8.49
CA LEU A 163 6.53 7.96 8.08
C LEU A 163 5.95 9.16 8.86
N ILE A 164 6.12 9.20 10.18
CA ILE A 164 5.70 10.33 11.02
C ILE A 164 6.49 11.60 10.69
N GLU A 165 7.78 11.47 10.38
CA GLU A 165 8.64 12.57 9.96
C GLU A 165 8.37 13.03 8.51
N GLU A 166 7.35 12.47 7.85
CA GLU A 166 6.96 12.77 6.47
C GLU A 166 8.11 12.54 5.48
N LYS A 167 8.87 11.45 5.65
CA LYS A 167 10.04 11.08 4.82
C LYS A 167 9.82 9.87 3.92
N ILE A 168 8.63 9.27 3.97
CA ILE A 168 8.24 8.17 3.09
C ILE A 168 7.47 8.77 1.90
N PRO A 169 8.02 8.72 0.67
CA PRO A 169 7.31 9.17 -0.51
C PRO A 169 6.21 8.21 -0.97
N PHE A 170 5.25 8.74 -1.73
CA PHE A 170 4.37 7.92 -2.57
C PHE A 170 5.17 7.18 -3.66
N ASN A 171 4.57 6.11 -4.20
CA ASN A 171 5.10 5.29 -5.29
C ASN A 171 6.48 4.65 -5.01
N VAL A 172 6.87 4.56 -3.74
CA VAL A 172 8.08 3.87 -3.30
C VAL A 172 7.70 2.67 -2.46
N TYR A 173 8.19 1.51 -2.89
CA TYR A 173 8.02 0.26 -2.19
C TYR A 173 9.03 0.18 -1.06
N THR A 174 8.58 0.03 0.17
CA THR A 174 9.46 -0.09 1.32
C THR A 174 9.38 -1.49 1.92
N MET A 175 10.49 -2.23 1.86
CA MET A 175 10.65 -3.49 2.58
C MET A 175 10.89 -3.20 4.06
N ILE A 176 9.96 -3.64 4.90
CA ILE A 176 10.04 -3.54 6.35
C ILE A 176 10.20 -4.91 6.98
N GLN A 177 11.01 -5.00 8.03
CA GLN A 177 11.28 -6.23 8.75
C GLN A 177 11.21 -6.02 10.27
N ARG A 178 11.14 -7.12 11.00
CA ARG A 178 11.32 -7.12 12.46
C ARG A 178 12.78 -6.87 12.85
#